data_AF-A0AA48HLW1-F1
#
_entry.id   AF-A0AA48HLW1-F1
#
_cell.length_a   1.000
_cell.length_b   1.000
_cell.length_c   1.000
_cell.angle_alpha   90.00
_cell.angle_beta   90.00
_cell.angle_gamma   90.00
#
_symmetry.space_group_name_H-M   'P 1'
#
loop_
_entity.id
_entity.type
_entity.pdbx_description
1 polymer ?
#
loop_
_entity_poly.entity_id
_entity_poly.type
_entity_poly.pdbx_seq_one_letter_code
_entity_poly.pdbx_strand_id
1 'polypeptide(L)'
;MLILMSDKDINRFKVLQDVLEHRLSQVDAAQILDILPRQVRRLLAKLKLYGVSSLVHGSRGQPSNNKLPETLRAEVPEVVRTYYADFAPTFACEKLSEDHNLCVSKETLRQWMIADGLWVPHAKRKPRIHQPR
;
A
#
# COMPACT_ATOMS: atom_id res chain seq x y z
N MET A 1 -1.25 6.55 21.93
CA MET A 1 -0.88 6.14 20.55
C MET A 1 -1.69 4.91 20.20
N LEU A 2 -2.61 4.99 19.24
CA LEU A 2 -3.35 3.82 18.75
C LEU A 2 -2.44 3.01 17.81
N ILE A 3 -2.24 1.73 18.12
CA ILE A 3 -1.42 0.83 17.30
C ILE A 3 -2.38 -0.08 16.53
N LEU A 4 -2.38 0.04 15.21
CA LEU A 4 -3.22 -0.78 14.35
C LEU A 4 -2.53 -2.14 14.12
N MET A 5 -3.08 -3.18 14.74
CA MET A 5 -2.53 -4.53 14.72
C MET A 5 -3.42 -5.46 13.88
N SER A 6 -2.80 -6.36 13.12
CA SER A 6 -3.50 -7.48 12.51
C SER A 6 -3.71 -8.60 13.54
N ASP A 7 -4.68 -9.50 13.32
CA ASP A 7 -4.85 -10.72 14.11
C ASP A 7 -3.55 -11.53 14.24
N LYS A 8 -2.72 -11.54 13.18
CA LYS A 8 -1.39 -12.17 13.21
C LYS A 8 -0.45 -11.49 14.22
N ASP A 9 -0.51 -10.16 14.31
CA ASP A 9 0.34 -9.38 15.22
C ASP A 9 -0.13 -9.59 16.68
N ILE A 10 -1.45 -9.70 16.90
CA ILE A 10 -2.05 -10.01 18.20
C ILE A 10 -1.69 -11.42 18.66
N ASN A 11 -1.86 -12.43 17.81
CA ASN A 11 -1.49 -13.81 18.14
C ASN A 11 0.01 -13.92 18.44
N ARG A 12 0.85 -13.27 17.62
CA ARG A 12 2.29 -13.21 17.86
C ARG A 12 2.63 -12.57 19.21
N PHE A 13 1.98 -11.49 19.59
CA PHE A 13 2.18 -10.87 20.89
C PHE A 13 1.88 -11.84 22.04
N LYS A 14 0.74 -12.53 21.98
CA LYS A 14 0.33 -13.52 22.99
C LYS A 14 1.37 -14.63 23.17
N VAL A 15 1.83 -15.24 22.07
CA VAL A 15 2.83 -16.31 22.13
C VAL A 15 4.16 -15.81 22.69
N LEU A 16 4.60 -14.60 22.30
CA LEU A 16 5.83 -14.02 22.84
C LEU A 16 5.71 -13.67 24.33
N GLN A 17 4.52 -13.24 24.77
CA GLN A 17 4.22 -12.99 26.18
C GLN A 17 4.31 -14.29 27.00
N ASP A 18 3.79 -15.41 26.50
CA ASP A 18 3.92 -16.71 27.16
C ASP A 18 5.39 -17.16 27.30
N VAL A 19 6.25 -16.82 26.34
CA VAL A 19 7.70 -17.08 26.45
C VAL A 19 8.36 -16.18 27.50
N LEU A 20 7.96 -14.90 27.59
CA LEU A 20 8.47 -13.97 28.60
C LEU A 20 8.06 -14.38 30.02
N GLU A 21 6.86 -14.93 30.17
CA GLU A 21 6.30 -15.43 31.43
C GLU A 21 6.76 -16.87 31.74
N HIS A 22 7.74 -17.38 30.98
CA HIS A 22 8.32 -18.72 31.15
C HIS A 22 7.32 -19.89 31.06
N ARG A 23 6.14 -19.66 30.48
CA ARG A 23 5.13 -20.70 30.23
C ARG A 23 5.41 -21.52 28.97
N LEU A 24 6.21 -20.97 28.06
CA LEU A 24 6.48 -21.56 26.75
C LEU A 24 7.97 -21.44 26.41
N SER A 25 8.56 -22.48 25.83
CA SER A 25 9.94 -22.40 25.35
C SER A 25 10.04 -21.61 24.05
N GLN A 26 11.23 -21.08 23.73
CA GLN A 26 11.47 -20.40 22.45
C GLN A 26 11.32 -21.34 21.25
N VAL A 27 11.53 -22.65 21.44
CA VAL A 27 11.42 -23.65 20.36
C VAL A 27 9.95 -23.93 20.07
N ASP A 28 9.12 -24.09 21.10
CA ASP A 28 7.69 -24.33 20.95
C ASP A 28 7.00 -23.09 20.37
N ALA A 29 7.38 -21.90 20.84
CA ALA A 29 6.91 -20.63 20.26
C ALA A 29 7.24 -20.50 18.77
N ALA A 30 8.41 -21.00 18.36
CA ALA A 30 8.83 -21.01 16.96
C ALA A 30 7.91 -21.91 16.12
N GLN A 31 7.54 -23.08 16.65
CA GLN A 31 6.60 -23.99 16.00
C GLN A 31 5.19 -23.39 15.91
N ILE A 32 4.67 -22.78 16.99
CA ILE A 32 3.33 -22.15 16.99
C ILE A 32 3.25 -20.99 15.99
N LEU A 33 4.32 -20.21 15.87
CA LEU A 33 4.37 -19.04 15.00
C LEU A 33 4.82 -19.35 13.57
N ASP A 34 5.17 -20.61 13.27
CA ASP A 34 5.73 -21.06 12.00
C ASP A 34 6.93 -20.21 11.54
N ILE A 35 7.88 -20.00 12.47
CA ILE A 35 9.12 -19.25 12.24
C ILE A 35 10.31 -19.96 12.89
N LEU A 36 11.52 -19.52 12.59
CA LEU A 36 12.72 -20.08 13.20
C LEU A 36 12.93 -19.56 14.63
N PRO A 37 13.51 -20.36 15.56
CA PRO A 37 13.81 -19.91 16.93
C PRO A 37 14.66 -18.63 17.01
N ARG A 38 15.57 -18.42 16.06
CA ARG A 38 16.35 -17.18 15.95
C ARG A 38 15.48 -15.95 15.69
N GLN A 39 14.37 -16.11 14.96
CA GLN A 39 13.40 -15.03 14.71
C GLN A 39 12.61 -14.74 15.98
N VAL A 40 12.19 -15.77 16.73
CA VAL A 40 11.59 -15.61 18.07
C VAL A 40 12.52 -14.80 18.99
N ARG A 41 13.80 -15.17 19.08
CA ARG A 41 14.79 -14.43 19.88
C ARG A 41 14.91 -12.96 19.47
N ARG A 42 14.95 -12.67 18.15
CA ARG A 42 14.98 -11.30 17.63
C ARG A 42 13.71 -10.51 17.98
N LEU A 43 12.54 -11.15 17.89
CA LEU A 43 11.26 -10.55 18.26
C LEU A 43 11.21 -10.23 19.77
N LEU A 44 11.65 -11.15 20.62
CA LEU A 44 11.75 -10.91 22.07
C LEU A 44 12.68 -9.74 22.41
N ALA A 45 13.84 -9.66 21.76
CA ALA A 45 14.76 -8.54 21.97
C ALA A 45 14.12 -7.19 21.57
N LYS A 46 13.42 -7.14 20.43
CA LYS A 46 12.70 -5.95 19.98
C LYS A 46 11.53 -5.59 20.90
N LEU A 47 10.77 -6.58 21.34
CA LEU A 47 9.65 -6.41 22.26
C LEU A 47 10.09 -5.82 23.60
N LYS A 48 11.26 -6.24 24.11
CA LYS A 48 11.85 -5.67 25.34
C LYS A 48 12.30 -4.22 25.17
N LEU A 49 12.83 -3.85 24.00
CA LEU A 49 13.36 -2.51 23.75
C LEU A 49 12.28 -1.48 23.38
N TYR A 50 11.32 -1.88 22.55
CA TYR A 50 10.37 -0.97 21.91
C TYR A 50 8.89 -1.30 22.23
N GLY A 51 8.65 -2.32 23.07
CA GLY A 51 7.30 -2.75 23.44
C GLY A 51 6.50 -3.33 22.28
N VAL A 52 5.16 -3.31 22.42
CA VAL A 52 4.20 -3.89 21.48
C VAL A 52 4.30 -3.27 20.08
N SER A 53 4.71 -1.99 20.00
CA SER A 53 4.91 -1.27 18.73
C SER A 53 5.88 -1.98 17.77
N SER A 54 6.82 -2.76 18.31
CA SER A 54 7.84 -3.46 17.55
C SER A 54 7.35 -4.67 16.75
N LEU A 55 6.17 -5.18 17.11
CA LEU A 55 5.56 -6.34 16.46
C LEU A 55 4.77 -5.94 15.22
N VAL A 56 4.47 -4.66 15.09
CA VAL A 56 3.84 -4.10 13.90
C VAL A 56 4.90 -3.91 12.82
N HIS A 57 4.49 -4.17 11.58
CA HIS A 57 5.37 -3.93 10.45
C HIS A 57 5.72 -2.44 10.35
N GLY A 58 7.01 -2.11 10.30
CA GLY A 58 7.49 -0.72 10.43
C GLY A 58 7.00 0.24 9.35
N SER A 59 6.60 -0.28 8.19
CA SER A 59 5.99 0.51 7.12
C SER A 59 4.48 0.71 7.28
N ARG A 60 3.82 0.14 8.30
CA ARG A 60 2.39 0.39 8.54
C ARG A 60 2.18 1.87 8.89
N GLY A 61 1.25 2.49 8.19
CA GLY A 61 0.95 3.92 8.35
C GLY A 61 1.96 4.85 7.69
N GLN A 62 3.05 4.33 7.10
CA GLN A 62 4.02 5.14 6.37
C GLN A 62 3.64 5.25 4.89
N PRO A 63 3.81 6.42 4.26
CA PRO A 63 3.67 6.54 2.82
C PRO A 63 4.70 5.66 2.11
N SER A 64 4.38 5.22 0.89
CA SER A 64 5.35 4.49 0.06
C SER A 64 6.57 5.36 -0.21
N ASN A 65 7.77 4.76 -0.19
CA ASN A 65 9.01 5.44 -0.58
C ASN A 65 8.96 5.96 -2.03
N ASN A 66 8.09 5.39 -2.87
CA ASN A 66 7.88 5.80 -4.26
C ASN A 66 6.68 6.75 -4.44
N LYS A 67 6.10 7.25 -3.33
CA LYS A 67 4.97 8.19 -3.41
C LYS A 67 5.46 9.48 -4.07
N LEU A 68 4.86 9.83 -5.20
CA LEU A 68 5.11 11.10 -5.85
C LEU A 68 4.68 12.27 -4.95
N PRO A 69 5.31 13.45 -5.10
CA PRO A 69 4.93 14.65 -4.35
C PRO A 69 3.43 14.93 -4.44
N GLU A 70 2.83 15.34 -3.33
CA GLU A 70 1.38 15.64 -3.29
C GLU A 70 1.02 16.84 -4.17
N THR A 71 1.97 17.77 -4.36
CA THR A 71 1.86 18.86 -5.33
C THR A 71 1.60 18.33 -6.74
N LEU A 72 2.36 17.33 -7.16
CA LEU A 72 2.26 16.73 -8.49
C LEU A 72 0.97 15.91 -8.66
N ARG A 73 0.49 15.28 -7.57
CA ARG A 73 -0.82 14.62 -7.53
C ARG A 73 -1.98 15.59 -7.71
N ALA A 74 -1.85 16.83 -7.22
CA ALA A 74 -2.87 17.87 -7.35
C ALA A 74 -2.82 18.55 -8.72
N GLU A 75 -1.63 18.83 -9.24
CA GLU A 75 -1.44 19.57 -10.49
C GLU A 75 -1.80 18.75 -11.74
N VAL A 76 -1.31 17.52 -11.84
CA VAL A 76 -1.44 16.71 -13.07
C VAL A 76 -2.90 16.45 -13.47
N PRO A 77 -3.82 16.03 -12.59
CA PRO A 77 -5.21 15.81 -12.97
C PRO A 77 -5.94 17.10 -13.35
N GLU A 78 -5.58 18.23 -12.77
CA GLU A 78 -6.16 19.54 -13.12
C GLU A 78 -5.77 19.95 -14.53
N VAL A 79 -4.51 19.74 -14.92
CA VAL A 79 -4.03 19.94 -16.29
C VAL A 79 -4.78 19.00 -17.24
N VAL A 80 -4.90 17.71 -16.90
CA VAL A 80 -5.65 16.75 -17.73
C VAL A 80 -7.12 17.15 -17.88
N ARG A 81 -7.77 17.58 -16.81
CA ARG A 81 -9.16 18.03 -16.87
C ARG A 81 -9.33 19.28 -17.74
N THR A 82 -8.34 20.17 -17.74
CA THR A 82 -8.40 21.44 -18.45
C THR A 82 -8.10 21.29 -19.94
N TYR A 83 -7.07 20.51 -20.29
CA TYR A 83 -6.53 20.45 -21.65
C TYR A 83 -6.78 19.12 -22.38
N TYR A 84 -7.00 18.01 -21.64
CA TYR A 84 -6.97 16.66 -22.19
C TYR A 84 -8.10 15.76 -21.65
N ALA A 85 -9.28 16.34 -21.37
CA ALA A 85 -10.38 15.64 -20.69
C ALA A 85 -10.92 14.43 -21.48
N ASP A 86 -10.79 14.47 -22.80
CA ASP A 86 -11.22 13.45 -23.75
C ASP A 86 -10.11 12.43 -24.09
N PHE A 87 -8.89 12.61 -23.56
CA PHE A 87 -7.75 11.79 -23.94
C PHE A 87 -7.69 10.49 -23.14
N ALA A 88 -7.29 9.41 -23.81
CA ALA A 88 -6.98 8.16 -23.12
C ALA A 88 -5.71 8.34 -22.24
N PRO A 89 -5.59 7.61 -21.11
CA PRO A 89 -4.45 7.75 -20.19
C PRO A 89 -3.07 7.62 -20.83
N THR A 90 -2.93 6.84 -21.89
CA THR A 90 -1.67 6.75 -22.65
C THR A 90 -1.33 8.06 -23.33
N PHE A 91 -2.28 8.62 -24.09
CA PHE A 91 -2.06 9.81 -24.90
C PHE A 91 -1.97 11.07 -24.04
N ALA A 92 -2.75 11.15 -22.96
CA ALA A 92 -2.61 12.20 -21.95
C ALA A 92 -1.21 12.18 -21.31
N CYS A 93 -0.63 11.00 -21.06
CA CYS A 93 0.72 10.88 -20.52
C CYS A 93 1.79 11.43 -21.47
N GLU A 94 1.65 11.15 -22.77
CA GLU A 94 2.56 11.67 -23.79
C GLU A 94 2.49 13.21 -23.84
N LYS A 95 1.28 13.78 -23.87
CA LYS A 95 1.09 15.25 -23.91
C LYS A 95 1.51 15.98 -22.64
N LEU A 96 1.30 15.38 -21.48
CA LEU A 96 1.83 15.93 -20.23
C LEU A 96 3.36 16.03 -20.25
N SER A 97 4.04 15.05 -20.84
CA SER A 97 5.49 15.07 -20.97
C SER A 97 5.97 16.09 -22.03
N GLU A 98 5.28 16.17 -23.17
CA GLU A 98 5.66 17.05 -24.30
C GLU A 98 5.39 18.54 -24.01
N ASP A 99 4.19 18.86 -23.55
CA ASP A 99 3.70 20.25 -23.50
C ASP A 99 3.91 20.88 -22.11
N HIS A 100 3.94 20.07 -21.04
CA HIS A 100 3.96 20.54 -19.66
C HIS A 100 5.20 20.10 -18.86
N ASN A 101 6.10 19.31 -19.44
CA ASN A 101 7.27 18.72 -18.75
C ASN A 101 6.92 17.94 -17.48
N LEU A 102 5.69 17.40 -17.39
CA LEU A 102 5.21 16.63 -16.24
C LEU A 102 5.40 15.13 -16.51
N CYS A 103 6.54 14.60 -16.06
CA CYS A 103 6.89 13.20 -16.23
C CYS A 103 6.27 12.31 -15.15
N VAL A 104 5.15 11.66 -15.47
CA VAL A 104 4.52 10.63 -14.63
C VAL A 104 4.48 9.29 -15.35
N SER A 105 4.48 8.19 -14.60
CA SER A 105 4.22 6.89 -15.22
C SER A 105 2.78 6.81 -15.72
N LYS A 106 2.57 6.15 -16.86
CA LYS A 106 1.23 5.89 -17.42
C LYS A 106 0.27 5.27 -16.39
N GLU A 107 0.74 4.32 -15.60
CA GLU A 107 -0.09 3.65 -14.61
C GLU A 107 -0.46 4.59 -13.46
N THR A 108 0.47 5.44 -13.01
CA THR A 108 0.18 6.48 -12.00
C THR A 108 -0.90 7.44 -12.52
N LEU A 109 -0.74 7.95 -13.74
CA LEU A 109 -1.71 8.85 -14.36
C LEU A 109 -3.08 8.21 -14.48
N ARG A 110 -3.13 6.95 -14.95
CA ARG A 110 -4.38 6.19 -15.06
C ARG A 110 -5.09 6.07 -13.71
N GLN A 111 -4.37 5.72 -12.64
CA GLN A 111 -4.95 5.61 -11.29
C GLN A 111 -5.50 6.96 -10.80
N TRP A 112 -4.80 8.05 -11.07
CA TRP A 112 -5.24 9.40 -10.74
C TRP A 112 -6.49 9.81 -11.50
N MET A 113 -6.52 9.59 -12.82
CA MET A 113 -7.71 9.83 -13.64
C MET A 113 -8.92 9.00 -13.19
N ILE A 114 -8.70 7.77 -12.70
CA ILE A 114 -9.79 6.93 -12.16
C ILE A 114 -10.31 7.47 -10.84
N ALA A 115 -9.41 7.84 -9.93
CA ALA A 115 -9.76 8.39 -8.63
C ALA A 115 -10.55 9.70 -8.76
N ASP A 116 -10.20 10.52 -9.76
CA ASP A 116 -10.80 11.84 -10.00
C ASP A 116 -11.99 11.77 -10.99
N GLY A 117 -12.39 10.57 -11.40
CA GLY A 117 -13.56 10.34 -12.26
C GLY A 117 -13.37 10.70 -13.74
N LEU A 118 -12.18 11.13 -14.14
CA LEU A 118 -11.82 11.47 -15.52
C LEU A 118 -11.73 10.23 -16.43
N TRP A 119 -11.50 9.05 -15.87
CA TRP A 119 -11.40 7.81 -16.64
C TRP A 119 -12.13 6.64 -15.99
N VAL A 120 -12.98 5.96 -16.76
CA VAL A 120 -13.64 4.73 -16.32
C VAL A 120 -12.80 3.50 -16.73
N PRO A 121 -12.35 2.66 -15.78
CA PRO A 121 -11.65 1.41 -16.07
C PRO A 121 -12.49 0.48 -16.94
N HIS A 122 -11.84 -0.26 -17.85
CA HIS A 122 -12.54 -1.15 -18.77
C HIS A 122 -13.49 -2.13 -18.07
N ALA A 123 -13.04 -2.75 -16.96
CA ALA A 123 -13.85 -3.68 -16.17
C ALA A 123 -15.14 -3.08 -15.58
N LYS A 124 -15.22 -1.74 -15.46
CA LYS A 124 -16.41 -1.03 -14.94
C LYS A 124 -17.26 -0.43 -16.06
N ARG A 125 -16.86 -0.56 -17.33
CA ARG A 125 -17.64 -0.04 -18.47
C ARG A 125 -18.83 -0.95 -18.74
N LYS A 126 -20.01 -0.36 -18.95
CA LYS A 126 -21.19 -1.12 -19.38
C LYS A 126 -20.90 -1.79 -20.72
N PRO A 127 -21.29 -3.06 -20.92
CA PRO A 127 -21.13 -3.73 -22.19
C PRO A 127 -21.86 -2.95 -23.28
N ARG A 128 -21.22 -2.75 -24.43
CA ARG A 128 -21.87 -2.14 -25.59
C ARG A 128 -22.89 -3.13 -26.13
N ILE A 129 -24.16 -2.74 -26.15
CA ILE A 129 -25.22 -3.50 -26.81
C ILE A 129 -25.05 -3.27 -28.31
N HIS A 130 -24.59 -4.28 -29.03
CA HIS A 130 -24.50 -4.25 -30.48
C HIS A 130 -25.87 -4.64 -31.06
N GLN A 131 -26.38 -3.86 -32.01
CA GLN A 131 -27.56 -4.25 -32.75
C GLN A 131 -27.20 -5.43 -33.67
N PRO A 132 -28.04 -6.48 -33.74
CA PRO A 132 -27.87 -7.53 -34.76
C PRO A 132 -28.03 -6.89 -36.15
N ARG A 133 -27.14 -7.27 -37.07
CA ARG A 133 -27.15 -6.81 -38.47
C ARG A 133 -28.26 -7.49 -39.27
#